data_AF-A0A1F5ATE0-F1
#
_entry.id   AF-A0A1F5ATE0-F1
#
_cell.length_a   1.000
_cell.length_b   1.000
_cell.length_c   1.000
_cell.angle_alpha   90.00
_cell.angle_beta   90.00
_cell.angle_gamma   90.00
#
_symmetry.space_group_name_H-M   'P 1'
#
loop_
_entity.id
_entity.type
_entity.pdbx_description
1 polymer ?
#
loop_
_entity_poly.entity_id
_entity_poly.type
_entity_poly.pdbx_seq_one_letter_code
_entity_poly.pdbx_strand_id
1 'polypeptide(L)'
;MKTKYKILIALTLLAVFGLGAAAGVLGERYFVHKKYRRPSAERPHPPSLESWAKELGLTEDQQARIREIFKKNEDRMKAYRTESRDRLGEIRRLLRDEIDTVLTPEQKKKNEEMIRRFEDRRKNDPERNPQRDRGEPARRPARDKGDKS
;
A
#
# COMPACT_ATOMS: atom_id res chain seq x y z
N MET A 1 57.25 9.15 20.61
CA MET A 1 56.33 8.16 21.21
C MET A 1 56.60 6.78 20.61
N LYS A 2 56.84 5.76 21.45
CA LYS A 2 57.20 4.41 20.98
C LYS A 2 56.11 3.88 20.04
N THR A 3 56.47 3.35 18.89
CA THR A 3 55.60 2.91 17.78
C THR A 3 54.46 1.99 18.24
N LYS A 4 54.73 1.17 19.27
CA LYS A 4 53.75 0.32 19.95
C LYS A 4 52.52 1.07 20.49
N TYR A 5 52.67 2.29 21.01
CA TYR A 5 51.53 3.06 21.52
C TYR A 5 50.70 3.68 20.40
N LYS A 6 51.32 4.02 19.26
CA LYS A 6 50.58 4.51 18.09
C LYS A 6 49.71 3.40 17.49
N ILE A 7 50.23 2.17 17.42
CA ILE A 7 49.48 0.99 16.96
C ILE A 7 48.35 0.67 17.92
N LEU A 8 48.61 0.72 19.23
CA LEU A 8 47.59 0.46 20.24
C LEU A 8 46.45 1.50 20.20
N ILE A 9 46.79 2.79 20.02
CA ILE A 9 45.81 3.88 19.86
C ILE A 9 45.01 3.72 18.56
N ALA A 10 45.66 3.35 17.46
CA ALA A 10 44.96 3.13 16.19
C ALA A 10 43.96 1.95 16.29
N LEU A 11 44.34 0.86 16.96
CA LEU A 11 43.47 -0.30 17.20
C LEU A 11 42.27 0.04 18.08
N THR A 12 42.46 0.82 19.16
CA THR A 12 41.34 1.21 20.01
C THR A 12 40.38 2.17 19.29
N LEU A 13 40.90 3.09 18.49
CA LEU A 13 40.06 3.97 17.66
C LEU A 13 39.24 3.18 16.63
N LEU A 14 39.84 2.19 15.97
CA LEU A 14 39.15 1.30 15.03
C LEU A 14 38.06 0.47 15.70
N ALA A 15 38.32 -0.02 16.92
CA ALA A 15 37.35 -0.78 17.70
C ALA A 15 36.14 0.07 18.13
N VAL A 16 36.38 1.29 18.61
CA VAL A 16 35.29 2.22 19.00
C VAL A 16 34.47 2.65 17.78
N PHE A 17 35.13 2.92 16.65
CA PHE A 17 34.46 3.24 15.40
C PHE A 17 33.60 2.08 14.89
N GLY A 18 34.12 0.85 14.93
CA GLY A 18 33.38 -0.35 14.57
C GLY A 18 32.14 -0.58 15.44
N LEU A 19 32.27 -0.38 16.76
CA LEU A 19 31.12 -0.45 17.67
C LEU A 19 30.07 0.64 17.37
N GLY A 20 30.51 1.87 17.09
CA GLY A 20 29.62 2.97 16.72
C GLY A 20 28.85 2.71 15.43
N ALA A 21 29.52 2.20 14.39
CA ALA A 21 28.90 1.82 13.13
C ALA A 21 27.91 0.65 13.30
N ALA A 22 28.27 -0.37 14.08
CA ALA A 22 27.37 -1.49 14.38
C ALA A 22 26.14 -1.04 15.17
N ALA A 23 26.31 -0.17 16.17
CA ALA A 23 25.20 0.39 16.94
C ALA A 23 24.30 1.29 16.08
N GLY A 24 24.85 2.05 15.13
CA GLY A 24 24.09 2.83 14.16
C GLY A 24 23.23 1.95 13.24
N VAL A 25 23.83 0.93 12.62
CA VAL A 25 23.15 0.01 11.71
C VAL A 25 22.07 -0.82 12.43
N LEU A 26 22.36 -1.31 13.64
CA LEU A 26 21.40 -2.06 14.44
C LEU A 26 20.30 -1.17 15.02
N GLY A 27 20.64 0.05 15.45
CA GLY A 27 19.70 1.04 15.95
C GLY A 27 18.69 1.48 14.89
N GLU A 28 19.16 1.74 13.67
CA GLU A 28 18.30 2.06 12.53
C GLU A 28 17.34 0.90 12.22
N ARG A 29 17.85 -0.33 12.17
CA ARG A 29 17.03 -1.51 11.85
C ARG A 29 15.95 -1.80 12.90
N TYR A 30 16.20 -1.52 14.18
CA TYR A 30 15.28 -1.84 15.28
C TYR A 30 14.31 -0.71 15.65
N PHE A 31 14.75 0.57 15.59
CA PHE A 31 13.92 1.71 16.01
C PHE A 31 13.16 2.39 14.87
N VAL A 32 13.71 2.43 13.66
CA VAL A 32 13.12 3.18 12.53
C VAL A 32 11.93 2.43 11.93
N HIS A 33 11.95 1.09 11.93
CA HIS A 33 10.82 0.30 11.42
C HIS A 33 9.50 0.47 12.19
N LYS A 34 9.56 0.87 13.47
CA LYS A 34 8.34 1.05 14.29
C LYS A 34 7.70 2.44 14.15
N LYS A 35 8.48 3.48 13.82
CA LYS A 35 7.99 4.88 13.75
C LYS A 35 7.42 5.31 12.39
N TYR A 36 7.73 4.60 11.31
CA TYR A 36 7.28 4.98 9.95
C TYR A 36 6.13 4.15 9.39
N ARG A 37 5.61 3.16 10.12
CA ARG A 37 4.23 2.71 9.90
C ARG A 37 3.32 3.84 10.34
N ARG A 38 2.95 4.74 9.43
CA ARG A 38 1.72 5.52 9.57
C ARG A 38 0.65 4.49 9.93
N PRO A 39 0.04 4.54 11.14
CA PRO A 39 -1.14 3.75 11.40
C PRO A 39 -2.06 4.04 10.23
N SER A 40 -2.55 3.00 9.57
CA SER A 40 -3.59 3.19 8.59
C SER A 40 -4.70 3.92 9.33
N ALA A 41 -4.85 5.23 9.12
CA ALA A 41 -5.97 5.95 9.70
C ALA A 41 -7.19 5.16 9.20
N GLU A 42 -7.92 4.54 10.13
CA GLU A 42 -9.15 3.84 9.81
C GLU A 42 -10.01 4.86 9.10
N ARG A 43 -10.15 4.69 7.77
CA ARG A 43 -11.01 5.57 7.00
C ARG A 43 -12.40 5.36 7.57
N PRO A 44 -13.12 6.41 7.99
CA PRO A 44 -14.46 6.25 8.50
C PRO A 44 -15.27 5.50 7.46
N HIS A 45 -15.75 4.31 7.81
CA HIS A 45 -16.64 3.56 6.96
C HIS A 45 -18.03 4.20 7.06
N PRO A 46 -18.77 4.32 5.94
CA PRO A 46 -20.16 4.73 6.02
C PRO A 46 -20.92 3.74 6.92
N PRO A 47 -21.95 4.21 7.65
CA PRO A 47 -22.71 3.35 8.55
C PRO A 47 -23.31 2.15 7.79
N SER A 48 -23.42 1.01 8.46
CA SER A 48 -24.03 -0.17 7.87
C SER A 48 -25.53 0.05 7.66
N LEU A 49 -26.14 -0.71 6.74
CA LEU A 49 -27.60 -0.68 6.55
C LEU A 49 -28.36 -0.99 7.84
N GLU A 50 -27.80 -1.83 8.71
CA GLU A 50 -28.37 -2.17 10.02
C GLU A 50 -28.36 -0.96 10.98
N SER A 51 -27.29 -0.16 10.99
CA SER A 51 -27.23 1.09 11.74
C SER A 51 -28.24 2.11 11.21
N TRP A 52 -28.36 2.25 9.89
CA TRP A 52 -29.40 3.08 9.28
C TRP A 52 -30.81 2.60 9.59
N ALA A 53 -31.05 1.29 9.55
CA ALA A 53 -32.35 0.71 9.88
C ALA A 53 -32.78 1.07 11.30
N LYS A 54 -31.83 0.94 12.25
CA LYS A 54 -32.08 1.27 13.66
C LYS A 54 -32.24 2.77 13.90
N GLU A 55 -31.37 3.60 13.34
CA GLU A 55 -31.35 5.05 13.58
C GLU A 55 -32.50 5.79 12.88
N LEU A 56 -32.92 5.30 11.71
CA LEU A 56 -33.99 5.92 10.91
C LEU A 56 -35.35 5.21 11.08
N GLY A 57 -35.40 4.11 11.84
CA GLY A 57 -36.62 3.32 12.02
C GLY A 57 -37.14 2.70 10.72
N LEU A 58 -36.25 2.15 9.89
CA LEU A 58 -36.62 1.65 8.57
C LEU A 58 -37.43 0.35 8.66
N THR A 59 -38.53 0.29 7.93
CA THR A 59 -39.31 -0.94 7.75
C THR A 59 -38.54 -1.97 6.91
N GLU A 60 -38.93 -3.25 7.00
CA GLU A 60 -38.33 -4.32 6.19
C GLU A 60 -38.41 -4.03 4.68
N ASP A 61 -39.54 -3.48 4.22
CA ASP A 61 -39.73 -3.08 2.82
C ASP A 61 -38.76 -1.96 2.40
N GLN A 62 -38.54 -0.96 3.28
CA GLN A 62 -37.58 0.11 3.02
C GLN A 62 -36.15 -0.43 2.96
N GLN A 63 -35.78 -1.31 3.89
CA GLN A 63 -34.46 -1.93 3.90
C GLN A 63 -34.25 -2.78 2.63
N ALA A 64 -35.26 -3.53 2.20
CA ALA A 64 -35.20 -4.32 0.96
C ALA A 64 -34.94 -3.43 -0.27
N ARG A 65 -35.68 -2.32 -0.40
CA ARG A 65 -35.47 -1.35 -1.48
C ARG A 65 -34.08 -0.72 -1.43
N ILE A 66 -33.56 -0.38 -0.25
CA ILE A 66 -32.20 0.17 -0.10
C ILE A 66 -31.14 -0.85 -0.51
N ARG A 67 -31.31 -2.15 -0.17
CA ARG A 67 -30.41 -3.22 -0.64
C ARG A 67 -30.36 -3.29 -2.16
N GLU A 68 -31.50 -3.18 -2.83
CA GLU A 68 -31.57 -3.14 -4.30
C GLU A 68 -30.88 -1.90 -4.89
N ILE A 69 -31.08 -0.73 -4.27
CA ILE A 69 -30.39 0.51 -4.68
C ILE A 69 -28.87 0.36 -4.56
N PHE A 70 -28.36 -0.21 -3.46
CA PHE A 70 -26.94 -0.45 -3.30
C PHE A 70 -26.41 -1.44 -4.35
N LYS A 71 -27.09 -2.56 -4.58
CA LYS A 71 -26.71 -3.54 -5.60
C LYS A 71 -26.61 -2.90 -6.99
N LYS A 72 -27.64 -2.15 -7.40
CA LYS A 72 -27.65 -1.46 -8.70
C LYS A 72 -26.50 -0.46 -8.82
N ASN A 73 -26.17 0.26 -7.75
CA ASN A 73 -25.05 1.21 -7.77
C ASN A 73 -23.68 0.53 -7.71
N GLU A 74 -23.57 -0.63 -7.07
CA GLU A 74 -22.34 -1.45 -7.11
C GLU A 74 -22.02 -1.87 -8.54
N ASP A 75 -23.02 -2.32 -9.31
CA ASP A 75 -22.84 -2.67 -10.72
C ASP A 75 -22.42 -1.47 -11.58
N ARG A 76 -23.07 -0.30 -11.39
CA ARG A 76 -22.68 0.96 -12.06
C ARG A 76 -21.25 1.36 -11.73
N MET A 77 -20.86 1.25 -10.46
CA MET A 77 -19.52 1.57 -10.00
C MET A 77 -18.48 0.60 -10.59
N LYS A 78 -18.81 -0.69 -10.69
CA LYS A 78 -17.95 -1.69 -11.33
C LYS A 78 -17.73 -1.36 -12.81
N ALA A 79 -18.79 -1.04 -13.54
CA ALA A 79 -18.69 -0.64 -14.95
C ALA A 79 -17.79 0.60 -15.11
N TYR A 80 -18.05 1.65 -14.33
CA TYR A 80 -17.24 2.88 -14.35
C TYR A 80 -15.77 2.63 -14.02
N ARG A 81 -15.47 1.76 -13.04
CA ARG A 81 -14.09 1.41 -12.69
C ARG A 81 -13.36 0.70 -13.84
N THR A 82 -14.05 -0.18 -14.58
CA THR A 82 -13.47 -0.85 -15.75
C THR A 82 -13.15 0.18 -16.84
N GLU A 83 -14.14 0.98 -17.23
CA GLU A 83 -13.96 2.04 -18.23
C GLU A 83 -12.85 3.02 -17.86
N SER A 84 -12.84 3.48 -16.60
CA SER A 84 -11.81 4.39 -16.10
C SER A 84 -10.42 3.76 -16.11
N ARG A 85 -10.31 2.46 -15.83
CA ARG A 85 -9.03 1.73 -15.88
C ARG A 85 -8.50 1.68 -17.29
N ASP A 86 -9.35 1.38 -18.26
CA ASP A 86 -8.98 1.27 -19.67
C ASP A 86 -8.54 2.63 -20.21
N ARG A 87 -9.34 3.68 -20.00
CA ARG A 87 -9.02 5.06 -20.40
C ARG A 87 -7.71 5.55 -19.77
N LEU A 88 -7.49 5.25 -18.49
CA LEU A 88 -6.24 5.62 -17.83
C LEU A 88 -5.05 4.81 -18.35
N GLY A 89 -5.25 3.57 -18.81
CA GLY A 89 -4.26 2.78 -19.51
C GLY A 89 -3.84 3.42 -20.83
N GLU A 90 -4.81 3.88 -21.63
CA GLU A 90 -4.56 4.58 -22.89
C GLU A 90 -3.76 5.87 -22.68
N ILE A 91 -4.16 6.71 -21.72
CA ILE A 91 -3.45 7.95 -21.38
C ILE A 91 -1.99 7.66 -21.01
N ARG A 92 -1.74 6.61 -20.20
CA ARG A 92 -0.38 6.20 -19.83
C ARG A 92 0.44 5.70 -21.01
N ARG A 93 -0.18 5.03 -21.98
CA ARG A 93 0.48 4.57 -23.20
C ARG A 93 0.89 5.77 -24.05
N LEU A 94 -0.03 6.67 -24.33
CA LEU A 94 0.23 7.89 -25.10
C LEU A 94 1.35 8.74 -24.48
N LEU A 95 1.29 8.95 -23.16
CA LEU A 95 2.34 9.65 -22.43
C LEU A 95 3.71 8.99 -22.58
N ARG A 96 3.76 7.64 -22.57
CA ARG A 96 5.01 6.91 -22.78
C ARG A 96 5.54 7.11 -24.19
N ASP A 97 4.67 6.98 -25.19
CA ASP A 97 5.03 7.15 -26.59
C ASP A 97 5.58 8.56 -26.85
N GLU A 98 4.93 9.59 -26.29
CA GLU A 98 5.38 10.99 -26.36
C GLU A 98 6.75 11.19 -25.70
N ILE A 99 6.95 10.65 -24.49
CA ILE A 99 8.26 10.69 -23.81
C ILE A 99 9.33 10.00 -24.64
N ASP A 100 9.01 8.85 -25.24
CA ASP A 100 9.98 8.10 -26.05
C ASP A 100 10.39 8.88 -27.31
N THR A 101 9.61 9.86 -27.79
CA THR A 101 10.04 10.69 -28.93
C THR A 101 11.22 11.62 -28.61
N VAL A 102 11.41 11.99 -27.34
CA VAL A 102 12.46 12.95 -26.92
C VAL A 102 13.70 12.29 -26.31
N LEU A 103 13.69 10.96 -26.16
CA LEU A 103 14.78 10.20 -25.56
C LEU A 103 15.73 9.60 -26.61
N THR A 104 17.03 9.58 -26.31
CA THR A 104 17.99 8.78 -27.10
C THR A 104 17.76 7.28 -26.89
N PRO A 105 18.23 6.40 -27.80
CA PRO A 105 18.07 4.94 -27.65
C PRO A 105 18.58 4.40 -26.31
N GLU A 106 19.71 4.91 -25.82
CA GLU A 106 20.30 4.51 -24.54
C GLU A 106 19.43 4.96 -23.36
N GLN A 107 18.85 6.17 -23.44
CA GLN A 107 17.95 6.70 -22.43
C GLN A 107 16.63 5.91 -22.39
N LYS A 108 16.08 5.50 -23.53
CA LYS A 108 14.88 4.63 -23.59
C LYS A 108 15.09 3.32 -22.86
N LYS A 109 16.20 2.64 -23.13
CA LYS A 109 16.57 1.39 -22.45
C LYS A 109 16.65 1.57 -20.94
N LYS A 110 17.25 2.67 -20.48
CA LYS A 110 17.33 3.01 -19.05
C LYS A 110 15.95 3.31 -18.46
N ASN A 111 15.09 4.03 -19.19
CA ASN A 111 13.73 4.35 -18.77
C ASN A 111 12.87 3.10 -18.59
N GLU A 112 12.91 2.17 -19.56
CA GLU A 112 12.21 0.88 -19.46
C GLU A 112 12.64 0.07 -18.25
N GLU A 113 13.94 0.03 -17.95
CA GLU A 113 14.47 -0.68 -16.79
C GLU A 113 14.00 -0.04 -15.48
N MET A 114 14.00 1.30 -15.39
CA MET A 114 13.47 2.01 -14.23
C MET A 114 12.00 1.70 -13.99
N ILE A 115 11.19 1.69 -15.05
CA ILE A 115 9.76 1.36 -14.98
C ILE A 115 9.57 -0.09 -14.52
N ARG A 116 10.27 -1.07 -15.12
CA ARG A 116 10.18 -2.49 -14.72
C ARG A 116 10.53 -2.68 -13.25
N ARG A 117 11.64 -2.10 -12.78
CA ARG A 117 12.04 -2.15 -11.37
C ARG A 117 10.97 -1.58 -10.43
N PHE A 118 10.32 -0.48 -10.84
CA PHE A 118 9.24 0.11 -10.04
C PHE A 118 8.00 -0.81 -9.99
N GLU A 119 7.62 -1.41 -11.11
CA GLU A 119 6.50 -2.36 -11.18
C GLU A 119 6.76 -3.63 -10.36
N ASP A 120 7.98 -4.17 -10.43
CA ASP A 120 8.36 -5.37 -9.67
C ASP A 120 8.37 -5.09 -8.17
N ARG A 121 8.92 -3.94 -7.74
CA ARG A 121 8.82 -3.52 -6.34
C ARG A 121 7.36 -3.38 -5.90
N ARG A 122 6.49 -2.83 -6.74
CA ARG A 122 5.06 -2.70 -6.41
C ARG A 122 4.36 -4.06 -6.34
N LYS A 123 4.72 -5.04 -7.18
CA LYS A 123 4.13 -6.39 -7.13
C LYS A 123 4.58 -7.16 -5.89
N ASN A 124 5.85 -7.00 -5.52
CA ASN A 124 6.50 -7.76 -4.44
C ASN A 124 6.46 -7.06 -3.07
N ASP A 125 5.79 -5.91 -2.95
CA ASP A 125 5.64 -5.21 -1.68
C ASP A 125 4.77 -6.02 -0.71
N PRO A 126 5.33 -6.53 0.41
CA PRO A 126 4.59 -7.34 1.38
C PRO A 126 3.54 -6.54 2.17
N GLU A 127 3.63 -5.21 2.18
CA GLU A 127 2.59 -4.33 2.77
C GLU A 127 1.48 -3.99 1.78
N ARG A 128 1.61 -4.43 0.51
CA ARG A 128 0.56 -4.27 -0.49
C ARG A 128 -0.64 -5.12 -0.12
N ASN A 129 -1.64 -4.49 0.46
CA ASN A 129 -2.95 -5.11 0.68
C ASN A 129 -3.72 -5.17 -0.66
N PRO A 130 -3.87 -6.34 -1.31
CA PRO A 130 -4.57 -6.44 -2.59
C PRO A 130 -6.05 -6.07 -2.49
N GLN A 131 -6.63 -6.11 -1.28
CA GLN A 131 -7.98 -5.63 -0.97
C GLN A 131 -8.12 -4.10 -0.95
N ARG A 132 -7.02 -3.33 -0.91
CA ARG A 132 -7.07 -1.86 -1.06
C ARG A 132 -7.02 -1.42 -2.52
N ASP A 133 -6.39 -2.21 -3.38
CA ASP A 133 -6.24 -1.94 -4.83
C ASP A 133 -7.42 -2.49 -5.66
N ARG A 134 -8.03 -3.59 -5.22
CA ARG A 134 -9.37 -3.99 -5.67
C ARG A 134 -10.36 -3.28 -4.76
N GLY A 135 -11.13 -2.32 -5.27
CA GLY A 135 -12.26 -1.72 -4.55
C GLY A 135 -13.41 -2.71 -4.26
N GLU A 136 -13.10 -3.94 -3.89
CA GLU A 136 -14.04 -4.95 -3.42
C GLU A 136 -14.30 -4.70 -1.92
N PRO A 137 -15.56 -4.48 -1.49
CA PRO A 137 -15.86 -4.44 -0.07
C PRO A 137 -15.51 -5.82 0.48
N ALA A 138 -14.62 -5.87 1.47
CA ALA A 138 -14.31 -7.10 2.18
C ALA A 138 -15.61 -7.71 2.73
N ARG A 139 -16.12 -8.76 2.06
CA ARG A 139 -17.15 -9.63 2.62
C ARG A 139 -16.51 -10.29 3.84
N ARG A 140 -16.83 -9.80 5.04
CA ARG A 140 -16.50 -10.50 6.28
C ARG A 140 -17.17 -11.89 6.22
N PRO A 141 -16.48 -12.98 6.56
CA PRO A 141 -17.16 -14.27 6.71
C PRO A 141 -18.24 -14.12 7.77
N ALA A 142 -19.43 -14.66 7.47
CA ALA A 142 -20.57 -14.64 8.38
C ALA A 142 -20.13 -15.17 9.74
N ARG A 143 -20.24 -14.32 10.76
CA ARG A 143 -19.95 -14.70 12.14
C ARG A 143 -21.09 -15.62 12.55
N ASP A 144 -20.82 -16.91 12.51
CA ASP A 144 -21.67 -17.98 13.01
C ASP A 144 -22.06 -17.64 14.46
N LYS A 145 -23.32 -17.24 14.65
CA LYS A 145 -23.90 -16.99 15.97
C LYS A 145 -24.47 -18.32 16.46
N GLY A 146 -23.63 -19.02 17.21
CA GLY A 146 -24.00 -19.72 18.43
C GLY A 146 -25.10 -20.76 18.32
N ASP A 147 -24.68 -22.02 18.18
CA ASP A 147 -25.39 -23.13 18.80
C ASP A 147 -24.82 -23.33 20.20
N LYS A 148 -25.50 -22.76 21.19
CA LYS A 148 -25.47 -23.20 22.59
C LYS A 148 -26.92 -23.32 23.03
N SER A 149 -27.40 -24.56 23.06
CA SER A 149 -28.45 -25.03 23.96
C SER A 149 -28.03 -26.39 24.49
#